data_AF-A0A9N8VBY3-F1
#
_entry.id   AF-A0A9N8VBY3-F1
#
_cell.length_a   1.000
_cell.length_b   1.000
_cell.length_c   1.000
_cell.angle_alpha   90.00
_cell.angle_beta   90.00
_cell.angle_gamma   90.00
#
_symmetry.space_group_name_H-M   'P 1'
#
loop_
_entity.id
_entity.type
_entity.pdbx_description
1 polymer ?
#
loop_
_entity_poly.entity_id
_entity_poly.type
_entity_poly.pdbx_seq_one_letter_code
_entity_poly.pdbx_strand_id
1 'polypeptide(L)'
;MKPGSKPTFSQGILTARGGLSDYKLSKVQFPSNAIYCYTSNGPCFGNGDLWMTGNFGSSKRTTYKEVITESFNFFADDYEVFQLVKK
;
A
#
# COMPACT_ATOMS: atom_id res chain seq x y z
N MET A 1 -20.32 -16.82 -1.30
CA MET A 1 -19.45 -15.82 -0.64
C MET A 1 -20.27 -15.07 0.41
N LYS A 2 -19.85 -15.05 1.68
CA LYS A 2 -20.53 -14.27 2.72
C LYS A 2 -20.06 -12.81 2.68
N PRO A 3 -20.96 -11.81 2.80
CA PRO A 3 -20.56 -10.43 2.97
C PRO A 3 -20.22 -10.20 4.45
N GLY A 4 -19.05 -9.62 4.74
CA GLY A 4 -18.75 -9.12 6.09
C GLY A 4 -17.38 -9.47 6.62
N SER A 5 -16.39 -8.66 6.23
CA SER A 5 -15.40 -8.04 7.13
C SER A 5 -14.40 -7.30 6.26
N LYS A 6 -14.32 -5.96 6.41
CA LYS A 6 -13.26 -5.19 5.75
C LYS A 6 -11.93 -5.63 6.37
N PRO A 7 -10.97 -6.16 5.60
CA PRO A 7 -9.67 -6.51 6.13
C PRO A 7 -8.96 -5.21 6.54
N THR A 8 -8.50 -5.16 7.78
CA THR A 8 -7.67 -4.06 8.26
C THR A 8 -6.23 -4.45 7.96
N PHE A 9 -5.57 -3.73 7.06
CA PHE A 9 -4.14 -3.88 6.78
C PHE A 9 -3.40 -2.70 7.40
N SER A 10 -2.43 -2.99 8.27
CA SER A 10 -1.43 -2.03 8.71
C SER A 10 -0.16 -2.31 7.92
N GLN A 11 0.23 -1.40 7.04
CA GLN A 11 1.44 -1.50 6.22
C GLN A 11 2.14 -0.14 6.24
N GLY A 12 3.44 -0.14 6.52
CA GLY A 12 4.29 1.05 6.53
C GLY A 12 5.53 0.76 5.70
N ILE A 13 5.96 1.71 4.87
CA ILE A 13 7.28 1.65 4.25
C ILE A 13 8.30 1.96 5.35
N LEU A 14 8.91 0.91 5.90
CA LEU A 14 10.02 1.03 6.84
C LEU A 14 11.26 1.45 6.05
N THR A 15 11.56 2.74 6.03
CA THR A 15 12.95 3.15 5.82
C THR A 15 13.70 2.80 7.10
N ALA A 16 14.90 2.21 6.99
CA ALA A 16 15.67 1.60 8.08
C ALA A 16 16.06 2.52 9.27
N ARG A 17 15.50 3.74 9.33
CA ARG A 17 15.77 4.76 10.36
C ARG A 17 14.52 5.32 11.04
N GLY A 18 13.31 4.91 10.64
CA GLY A 18 12.06 5.56 11.09
C GLY A 18 11.24 4.74 12.09
N GLY A 19 10.77 5.39 13.16
CA GLY A 19 9.88 4.80 14.17
C GLY A 19 8.41 4.78 13.74
N LEU A 20 7.49 4.35 14.63
CA LEU A 20 6.06 4.32 14.31
C LEU A 20 5.41 5.69 14.01
N SER A 21 6.13 6.77 14.28
CA SER A 21 5.73 8.14 13.97
C SER A 21 5.90 8.50 12.49
N ASP A 22 6.70 7.75 11.74
CA ASP A 22 7.16 8.16 10.41
C ASP A 22 6.34 7.53 9.28
N TYR A 23 5.26 6.81 9.64
CA TYR A 23 4.36 6.21 8.67
C TYR A 23 3.56 7.27 7.92
N LYS A 24 3.81 7.39 6.62
CA LYS A 24 3.19 8.39 5.74
C LYS A 24 1.88 7.95 5.09
N LEU A 25 1.20 6.91 5.58
CA LEU A 25 -0.08 6.50 4.97
C LEU A 25 -1.20 7.48 5.39
N SER A 26 -1.44 8.46 4.54
CA SER A 26 -2.50 9.45 4.72
C SER A 26 -3.91 8.83 4.59
N LYS A 27 -4.94 9.57 4.99
CA LYS A 27 -6.33 9.15 4.76
C LYS A 27 -6.67 9.26 3.27
N VAL A 28 -7.41 8.27 2.76
CA VAL A 28 -8.05 8.36 1.45
C VAL A 28 -9.42 9.01 1.55
N GLN A 29 -9.81 9.77 0.53
CA GLN A 29 -11.15 10.37 0.45
C GLN A 29 -12.24 9.30 0.23
N PHE A 30 -11.95 8.30 -0.60
CA PHE A 30 -12.86 7.21 -0.94
C PHE A 30 -12.31 5.87 -0.43
N PRO A 31 -12.87 5.31 0.66
CA PRO A 31 -12.36 4.06 1.24
C PRO A 31 -12.35 2.87 0.28
N SER A 32 -13.20 2.86 -0.75
CA SER A 32 -13.21 1.84 -1.80
C SER A 32 -11.92 1.81 -2.63
N ASN A 33 -11.17 2.91 -2.64
CA ASN A 33 -9.94 3.05 -3.39
C ASN A 33 -8.70 2.92 -2.48
N ALA A 34 -8.87 2.59 -1.19
CA ALA A 34 -7.75 2.53 -0.25
C ALA A 34 -6.75 1.44 -0.65
N ILE A 35 -7.24 0.23 -0.84
CA ILE A 35 -6.44 -0.95 -1.19
C ILE A 35 -7.28 -1.82 -2.12
N TYR A 36 -6.66 -2.35 -3.16
CA TYR A 36 -7.22 -3.39 -4.00
C TYR A 36 -6.12 -4.35 -4.46
N CYS A 37 -6.50 -5.57 -4.79
CA CYS A 37 -5.58 -6.57 -5.32
C CYS A 37 -5.89 -6.77 -6.81
N TYR A 38 -4.95 -6.40 -7.68
CA TYR A 38 -5.02 -6.73 -9.10
C TYR A 38 -4.37 -8.09 -9.33
N THR A 39 -4.94 -8.88 -10.25
CA THR A 39 -4.42 -10.21 -10.59
C THR A 39 -2.98 -10.16 -11.12
N SER A 40 -2.62 -9.11 -11.87
CA SER A 40 -1.29 -8.96 -12.48
C SER A 40 -0.26 -8.27 -11.57
N ASN A 41 -0.71 -7.45 -10.61
CA ASN A 41 0.15 -6.53 -9.85
C ASN A 41 0.11 -6.79 -8.33
N GLY A 42 -0.66 -7.78 -7.88
CA GLY A 42 -0.84 -8.04 -6.45
C GLY A 42 -1.51 -6.87 -5.72
N PRO A 43 -1.15 -6.60 -4.45
CA PRO A 43 -1.72 -5.52 -3.68
C PRO A 43 -1.29 -4.16 -4.23
N CYS A 44 -2.24 -3.24 -4.27
CA CYS A 44 -2.04 -1.86 -4.66
C CYS A 44 -2.72 -0.94 -3.66
N PHE A 45 -2.09 0.19 -3.35
CA PHE A 45 -2.62 1.23 -2.47
C PHE A 45 -3.07 2.42 -3.31
N GLY A 46 -4.26 2.95 -3.04
CA GLY A 46 -4.82 4.08 -3.78
C GLY A 46 -5.13 3.69 -5.21
N ASN A 47 -5.87 4.44 -6.02
CA ASN A 47 -6.08 4.11 -7.44
C ASN A 47 -4.84 4.35 -8.34
N GLY A 48 -3.75 3.64 -8.04
CA GLY A 48 -2.46 3.70 -8.72
C GLY A 48 -1.42 4.45 -7.91
N ASP A 49 -1.68 4.73 -6.63
CA ASP A 49 -0.79 5.51 -5.78
C ASP A 49 0.46 4.72 -5.38
N LEU A 50 0.34 3.40 -5.20
CA LEU A 50 1.47 2.49 -5.10
C LEU A 50 1.07 1.11 -5.62
N TRP A 51 1.82 0.60 -6.58
CA TRP A 51 1.69 -0.78 -7.06
C TRP A 51 3.05 -1.34 -7.43
N MET A 52 3.14 -2.67 -7.45
CA MET A 52 4.36 -3.37 -7.85
C MET A 52 4.03 -4.48 -8.85
N THR A 53 5.00 -4.87 -9.68
CA THR A 53 4.91 -6.05 -10.55
C THR A 53 6.30 -6.66 -10.63
N GLY A 54 6.44 -7.88 -10.12
CA GLY A 54 7.77 -8.43 -9.82
C GLY A 54 8.48 -7.55 -8.79
N ASN A 55 9.69 -7.10 -9.11
CA ASN A 55 10.49 -6.20 -8.28
C ASN A 55 10.37 -4.72 -8.68
N PHE A 56 9.64 -4.39 -9.75
CA PHE A 56 9.42 -3.02 -10.16
C PHE A 56 8.21 -2.43 -9.44
N GLY A 57 8.36 -1.21 -8.93
CA GLY A 57 7.30 -0.44 -8.28
C GLY A 57 7.11 0.94 -8.89
N SER A 58 5.88 1.44 -8.82
CA SER A 58 5.54 2.81 -9.21
C SER A 58 4.64 3.46 -8.17
N SER A 59 4.90 4.73 -7.91
CA SER A 59 4.21 5.56 -6.93
C SER A 59 3.68 6.83 -7.58
N LYS A 60 2.44 7.18 -7.25
CA LYS A 60 1.76 8.40 -7.70
C LYS A 60 0.92 8.95 -6.54
N ARG A 61 0.39 10.15 -6.70
CA ARG A 61 -0.58 10.73 -5.77
C ARG A 61 -1.90 10.92 -6.49
N THR A 62 -2.81 9.95 -6.36
CA THR A 62 -4.13 10.01 -7.00
C THR A 62 -5.27 10.00 -5.99
N THR A 63 -5.17 9.16 -4.95
CA THR A 63 -6.24 8.87 -4.00
C THR A 63 -5.82 9.19 -2.57
N TYR A 64 -4.58 8.90 -2.21
CA TYR A 64 -4.01 9.31 -0.94
C TYR A 64 -3.69 10.81 -0.98
N LYS A 65 -3.91 11.50 0.15
CA LYS A 65 -3.63 12.94 0.27
C LYS A 65 -2.13 13.24 0.11
N GLU A 66 -1.29 12.36 0.65
CA GLU A 66 0.16 12.44 0.60
C GLU A 66 0.72 11.30 -0.27
N VAL A 67 1.91 11.52 -0.85
CA VAL A 67 2.64 10.46 -1.55
C VAL A 67 3.02 9.35 -0.58
N ILE A 68 2.89 8.09 -1.00
CA ILE A 68 3.20 6.93 -0.15
C ILE A 68 4.72 6.74 -0.06
N THR A 69 5.43 6.96 -1.15
CA THR A 69 6.89 7.02 -1.23
C THR A 69 7.33 8.18 -2.13
N GLU A 70 8.51 8.72 -1.87
CA GLU A 70 9.11 9.83 -2.62
C GLU A 70 9.65 9.38 -4.00
N SER A 71 9.84 8.07 -4.20
CA SER A 71 10.29 7.50 -5.48
C SER A 71 9.13 7.22 -6.42
N PHE A 72 9.06 7.91 -7.56
CA PHE A 72 8.01 7.73 -8.57
C PHE A 72 8.05 6.35 -9.25
N ASN A 73 9.25 5.87 -9.55
CA ASN A 73 9.52 4.51 -10.02
C ASN A 73 10.72 3.99 -9.24
N PHE A 74 10.69 2.72 -8.85
CA PHE A 74 11.75 2.12 -8.05
C PHE A 74 11.85 0.60 -8.33
N PHE A 75 12.99 0.03 -7.97
CA PHE A 75 13.15 -1.41 -7.84
C PHE A 75 13.28 -1.72 -6.35
N ALA A 76 12.59 -2.77 -5.90
CA ALA A 76 12.76 -3.31 -4.56
C ALA A 76 13.72 -4.50 -4.62
N ASP A 77 14.76 -4.47 -3.79
CA ASP A 77 15.64 -5.64 -3.61
C ASP A 77 14.86 -6.79 -2.96
N ASP A 78 14.05 -6.47 -1.95
CA ASP A 78 13.13 -7.37 -1.26
C ASP A 78 11.87 -6.61 -0.78
N TYR A 79 10.75 -7.31 -0.62
CA TYR A 79 9.54 -6.78 0.04
C TYR A 79 8.74 -7.88 0.76
N GLU A 80 8.07 -7.51 1.85
CA GLU A 80 7.27 -8.43 2.67
C GLU A 80 5.80 -7.98 2.72
N VAL A 81 4.87 -8.92 2.58
CA VAL A 81 3.42 -8.67 2.67
C VAL A 81 2.85 -9.39 3.89
N PHE A 82 2.36 -8.61 4.85
CA PHE A 82 1.71 -9.13 6.04
C PHE A 82 0.19 -9.01 5.95
N GLN A 83 -0.52 -10.08 6.30
CA GLN A 83 -1.97 -10.09 6.47
C GLN A 83 -2.33 -10.32 7.94
N LEU A 84 -3.12 -9.42 8.51
CA LEU A 84 -3.71 -9.64 9.84
C LEU A 84 -4.87 -10.63 9.71
N VAL A 85 -4.70 -11.83 10.28
CA VAL A 85 -5.75 -12.85 10.37
C VAL A 85 -6.40 -12.76 11.74
N LYS A 86 -7.71 -12.59 11.80
CA LYS A 86 -8.44 -12.69 13.07
C LYS A 86 -8.40 -14.15 13.54
N LYS A 87 -8.08 -14.36 14.82
CA LYS A 87 -8.23 -15.66 15.49
C LYS A 87 -9.71 -15.99 15.68
#